data_AF-A0A8T5G161-F1
#
_entry.id   AF-A0A8T5G161-F1
#
_cell.length_a   1.000
_cell.length_b   1.000
_cell.length_c   1.000
_cell.angle_alpha   90.00
_cell.angle_beta   90.00
_cell.angle_gamma   90.00
#
_symmetry.space_group_name_H-M   'P 1'
#
loop_
_entity.id
_entity.type
_entity.pdbx_description
1 polymer ?
#
loop_
_entity_poly.entity_id
_entity_poly.type
_entity_poly.pdbx_seq_one_letter_code
_entity_poly.pdbx_strand_id
1 'polypeptide(L)'
;MISKKKGFFFLIDSIFAIIILVMGFILLSSYNFDKSLNLQTKSISKDFFNLLSGTKINEICSDICECSLEEIEKNCRADNIKNLEYNLLEYIGELYDKNQEENITNLISEIIHVKKTFNTNIYGIQFLIDGRKVYNISDEEEMEKSKNLISIKKIIYGYWEIPEVGNYGFWGPYIVEVRAWKR
;
A
#
# COMPACT_ATOMS: atom_id res chain seq x y z
N MET A 1 40.66 -46.33 -33.24
CA MET A 1 39.18 -46.24 -33.33
C MET A 1 38.45 -46.17 -31.97
N ILE A 2 39.10 -46.44 -30.83
CA ILE A 2 38.47 -46.47 -29.49
C ILE A 2 38.15 -45.06 -28.93
N SER A 3 38.90 -44.03 -29.32
CA SER A 3 38.69 -42.65 -28.83
C SER A 3 37.38 -42.01 -29.30
N LYS A 4 36.84 -42.42 -30.46
CA LYS A 4 35.57 -41.90 -31.01
C LYS A 4 34.35 -42.33 -30.18
N LYS A 5 34.42 -43.48 -29.49
CA LYS A 5 33.32 -43.97 -28.64
C LYS A 5 33.26 -43.23 -27.28
N LYS A 6 34.41 -42.83 -26.73
CA LYS A 6 34.48 -42.08 -25.45
C LYS A 6 33.87 -40.67 -25.57
N GLY A 7 34.12 -39.97 -26.68
CA GLY A 7 33.52 -38.67 -26.95
C GLY A 7 31.99 -38.73 -27.11
N PHE A 8 31.46 -39.85 -27.61
CA PHE A 8 30.01 -40.05 -27.73
C PHE A 8 29.33 -40.18 -26.35
N PHE A 9 29.94 -40.91 -25.41
CA PHE A 9 29.43 -40.99 -24.04
C PHE A 9 29.47 -39.64 -23.32
N PHE A 10 30.53 -38.85 -23.54
CA PHE A 10 30.63 -37.50 -22.98
C PHE A 10 29.56 -36.55 -23.54
N LEU A 11 29.26 -36.65 -24.85
CA LEU A 11 28.20 -35.87 -25.49
C LEU A 11 26.81 -36.23 -24.94
N ILE A 12 26.53 -37.52 -24.78
CA ILE A 12 25.27 -37.98 -24.20
C ILE A 12 25.11 -37.46 -22.77
N ASP A 13 26.14 -37.58 -21.94
CA ASP A 13 26.12 -37.10 -20.57
C ASP A 13 25.92 -35.58 -20.49
N SER A 14 26.58 -34.82 -21.36
CA SER A 14 26.40 -33.38 -21.48
C SER A 14 24.97 -32.99 -21.90
N ILE A 15 24.36 -33.75 -22.82
CA ILE A 15 22.97 -33.53 -23.23
C ILE A 15 22.01 -33.78 -22.05
N PHE A 16 22.21 -34.87 -21.30
CA PHE A 16 21.40 -35.14 -20.10
C PHE A 16 21.58 -34.06 -19.04
N ALA A 17 22.80 -33.58 -18.81
CA ALA A 17 23.07 -32.48 -17.89
C ALA A 17 22.35 -31.20 -18.31
N ILE A 18 22.36 -30.84 -19.60
CA ILE A 18 21.63 -29.67 -20.13
C ILE A 18 20.12 -29.84 -19.94
N ILE A 19 19.57 -31.02 -20.22
CA ILE A 19 18.13 -31.28 -20.04
C ILE A 19 17.73 -31.10 -18.57
N ILE A 20 18.52 -31.62 -17.64
CA ILE A 20 18.28 -31.45 -16.20
C ILE A 20 18.34 -29.96 -15.81
N LEU A 21 19.31 -29.22 -16.34
CA LEU A 21 19.46 -27.79 -16.06
C LEU A 21 18.28 -26.98 -16.60
N VAL A 22 17.83 -27.26 -17.83
CA VAL A 22 16.66 -26.62 -18.45
C VAL A 22 15.38 -26.95 -17.68
N MET A 23 15.16 -28.22 -17.31
CA MET A 23 14.01 -28.59 -16.48
C MET A 23 14.05 -27.90 -15.11
N GLY A 24 15.22 -27.86 -14.46
CA GLY A 24 15.40 -27.14 -13.21
C GLY A 24 15.07 -25.66 -13.34
N PHE A 25 15.52 -25.02 -14.42
CA PHE A 25 15.20 -23.62 -14.71
C PHE A 25 13.70 -23.40 -14.94
N ILE A 26 13.03 -24.28 -15.71
CA ILE A 26 11.59 -24.19 -15.96
C ILE A 26 10.80 -24.31 -14.64
N LEU A 27 11.16 -25.26 -13.78
CA LEU A 27 10.50 -25.47 -12.50
C LEU A 27 10.69 -24.27 -11.55
N LEU A 28 11.92 -23.76 -11.45
CA LEU A 28 12.21 -22.57 -10.64
C LEU A 28 11.49 -21.33 -11.17
N SER A 29 11.47 -21.15 -12.48
CA SER A 29 10.77 -20.04 -13.13
C SER A 29 9.26 -20.11 -12.83
N SER A 30 8.63 -21.26 -13.07
CA SER A 30 7.20 -21.47 -12.84
C SER A 30 6.79 -21.22 -11.38
N TYR A 31 7.60 -21.65 -10.40
CA TYR A 31 7.26 -21.49 -8.98
C TYR A 31 7.44 -20.05 -8.48
N ASN A 32 8.42 -19.33 -9.03
CA ASN A 32 8.74 -17.97 -8.57
C ASN A 32 7.77 -16.91 -9.12
N PHE A 33 7.13 -17.12 -10.27
CA PHE A 33 6.18 -16.14 -10.82
C PHE A 33 4.98 -15.91 -9.90
N ASP A 34 4.34 -16.97 -9.39
CA ASP A 34 3.16 -16.84 -8.52
C ASP A 34 3.50 -16.30 -7.13
N LYS A 35 4.64 -16.71 -6.57
CA LYS A 35 5.09 -16.24 -5.25
C LYS A 35 5.55 -14.79 -5.29
N SER A 36 6.21 -14.36 -6.37
CA SER A 36 6.64 -12.97 -6.56
C SER A 36 5.47 -11.99 -6.61
N LEU A 37 4.38 -12.37 -7.29
CA LEU A 37 3.17 -11.54 -7.39
C LEU A 37 2.53 -11.29 -6.02
N ASN A 38 2.36 -12.33 -5.21
CA ASN A 38 1.81 -12.21 -3.86
C ASN A 38 2.70 -11.40 -2.91
N LEU A 39 4.04 -11.52 -3.05
CA LEU A 39 4.98 -10.70 -2.31
C LEU A 39 4.88 -9.22 -2.69
N GLN A 40 4.69 -8.90 -3.97
CA GLN A 40 4.54 -7.53 -4.44
C GLN A 40 3.22 -6.90 -3.95
N THR A 41 2.08 -7.58 -4.06
CA THR A 41 0.80 -7.05 -3.57
C THR A 41 0.82 -6.81 -2.05
N LYS A 42 1.44 -7.73 -1.30
CA LYS A 42 1.64 -7.55 0.14
C LYS A 42 2.57 -6.38 0.46
N SER A 43 3.63 -6.19 -0.32
CA SER A 43 4.52 -5.02 -0.17
C SER A 43 3.74 -3.74 -0.36
N ILE A 44 2.92 -3.63 -1.42
CA ILE A 44 2.13 -2.43 -1.71
C ILE A 44 1.22 -2.05 -0.53
N SER A 45 0.41 -2.97 -0.01
CA SER A 45 -0.45 -2.67 1.14
C SER A 45 0.37 -2.24 2.35
N LYS A 46 1.53 -2.88 2.59
CA LYS A 46 2.38 -2.60 3.75
C LYS A 46 3.09 -1.26 3.60
N ASP A 47 3.61 -0.96 2.42
CA ASP A 47 4.34 0.26 2.11
C ASP A 47 3.39 1.47 2.13
N PHE A 48 2.16 1.31 1.60
CA PHE A 48 1.12 2.32 1.75
C PHE A 48 0.79 2.59 3.21
N PHE A 49 0.62 1.53 3.98
CA PHE A 49 0.35 1.65 5.40
C PHE A 49 1.49 2.32 6.17
N ASN A 50 2.73 1.94 5.87
CA ASN A 50 3.93 2.51 6.47
C ASN A 50 4.10 3.99 6.10
N LEU A 51 3.78 4.37 4.86
CA LEU A 51 3.76 5.76 4.44
C LEU A 51 2.77 6.56 5.29
N LEU A 52 1.52 6.09 5.41
CA LEU A 52 0.51 6.81 6.17
C LEU A 52 0.84 6.90 7.68
N SER A 53 1.36 5.83 8.25
CA SER A 53 1.67 5.79 9.70
C SER A 53 3.04 6.36 10.07
N GLY A 54 3.94 6.49 9.10
CA GLY A 54 5.31 6.95 9.31
C GLY A 54 5.53 8.41 8.93
N THR A 55 4.75 8.96 8.00
CA THR A 55 4.90 10.34 7.55
C THR A 55 4.08 11.29 8.41
N LYS A 56 4.75 12.27 9.01
CA LYS A 56 4.11 13.35 9.79
C LYS A 56 3.66 14.51 8.91
N ILE A 57 2.66 15.26 9.35
CA ILE A 57 2.20 16.46 8.63
C ILE A 57 3.34 17.49 8.51
N ASN A 58 4.10 17.72 9.58
CA ASN A 58 5.25 18.63 9.59
C ASN A 58 6.42 18.19 8.67
N GLU A 59 6.45 16.95 8.18
CA GLU A 59 7.43 16.50 7.18
C GLU A 59 7.00 16.83 5.75
N ILE A 60 5.70 17.09 5.55
CA ILE A 60 5.07 17.39 4.25
C ILE A 60 4.91 18.90 4.07
N CYS A 61 4.85 19.65 5.17
CA CYS A 61 4.67 21.09 5.20
C CYS A 61 5.98 21.81 5.55
N SER A 62 6.44 22.73 4.70
CA SER A 62 7.68 23.49 4.89
C SER A 62 7.52 24.69 5.84
N ASP A 63 6.32 25.28 5.84
CA ASP A 63 5.86 26.36 6.74
C ASP A 63 4.47 26.00 7.29
N ILE A 64 3.93 26.80 8.23
CA ILE A 64 2.72 26.49 9.03
C ILE A 64 1.59 25.85 8.20
N CYS A 65 1.35 26.32 6.97
CA CYS A 65 0.37 25.74 6.04
C CYS A 65 0.80 25.79 4.56
N GLU A 66 2.09 25.60 4.26
CA GLU A 66 2.56 25.39 2.89
C GLU A 66 3.00 23.93 2.75
N CYS A 67 2.15 23.10 2.13
CA CYS A 67 2.28 21.65 2.15
C CYS A 67 2.37 21.07 0.75
N SER A 68 3.13 19.98 0.58
CA SER A 68 3.24 19.30 -0.72
C SER A 68 2.02 18.44 -1.09
N LEU A 69 0.98 18.45 -0.25
CA LEU A 69 -0.32 17.82 -0.47
C LEU A 69 -1.41 18.90 -0.35
N GLU A 70 -2.15 19.14 -1.43
CA GLU A 70 -3.16 20.18 -1.57
C GLU A 70 -4.29 20.02 -0.55
N GLU A 71 -4.72 18.78 -0.27
CA GLU A 71 -5.81 18.55 0.70
C GLU A 71 -5.36 18.88 2.14
N ILE A 72 -4.09 18.64 2.47
CA ILE A 72 -3.53 19.04 3.78
C ILE A 72 -3.38 20.55 3.83
N GLU A 73 -2.85 21.17 2.78
CA GLU A 73 -2.70 22.63 2.69
C GLU A 73 -4.06 23.34 2.87
N LYS A 74 -5.10 22.87 2.17
CA LYS A 74 -6.46 23.40 2.26
C LYS A 74 -7.02 23.30 3.68
N ASN A 75 -6.89 22.15 4.33
CA ASN A 75 -7.40 21.96 5.69
C ASN A 75 -6.57 22.73 6.73
N CYS A 76 -5.27 22.88 6.51
CA CYS A 76 -4.42 23.69 7.36
C CYS A 76 -4.84 25.16 7.30
N ARG A 77 -5.03 25.71 6.09
CA ARG A 77 -5.48 27.11 5.89
C ARG A 77 -6.89 27.38 6.44
N ALA A 78 -7.72 26.34 6.51
CA ALA A 78 -9.05 26.40 7.11
C ALA A 78 -9.03 26.27 8.65
N ASP A 79 -7.84 26.21 9.29
CA ASP A 79 -7.66 25.99 10.73
C ASP A 79 -8.25 24.66 11.23
N ASN A 80 -8.37 23.67 10.33
CA ASN A 80 -8.85 22.33 10.67
C ASN A 80 -7.73 21.43 11.19
N ILE A 81 -6.47 21.75 10.90
CA ILE A 81 -5.28 21.01 11.36
C ILE A 81 -4.68 21.74 12.56
N LYS A 82 -4.95 21.23 13.75
CA LYS A 82 -4.45 21.81 15.01
C LYS A 82 -3.11 21.22 15.46
N ASN A 83 -2.81 20.00 15.02
CA ASN A 83 -1.61 19.29 15.44
C ASN A 83 -0.79 18.82 14.23
N LEU A 84 0.33 19.50 13.97
CA LEU A 84 1.25 19.17 12.88
C LEU A 84 2.13 17.95 13.19
N GLU A 85 2.15 17.46 14.43
CA GLU A 85 2.90 16.25 14.82
C GLU A 85 2.15 14.96 14.47
N TYR A 86 0.88 15.03 14.05
CA TYR A 86 0.15 13.85 13.62
C TYR A 86 0.80 13.21 12.40
N ASN A 87 0.84 11.88 12.41
CA ASN A 87 1.04 11.15 11.17
C ASN A 87 -0.22 11.21 10.30
N LEU A 88 -0.06 10.96 8.99
CA LEU A 88 -1.18 11.02 8.04
C LEU A 88 -2.33 10.09 8.45
N LEU A 89 -2.02 8.94 9.06
CA LEU A 89 -3.01 7.98 9.50
C LEU A 89 -3.82 8.48 10.72
N GLU A 90 -3.18 9.16 11.66
CA GLU A 90 -3.82 9.84 12.78
C GLU A 90 -4.71 10.97 12.29
N TYR A 91 -4.21 11.75 11.34
CA TYR A 91 -4.99 12.81 10.71
C TYR A 91 -6.23 12.28 9.97
N ILE A 92 -6.09 11.16 9.24
CA ILE A 92 -7.24 10.46 8.63
C ILE A 92 -8.25 10.01 9.71
N GLY A 93 -7.77 9.53 10.86
CA GLY A 93 -8.64 9.15 11.98
C GLY A 93 -9.42 10.33 12.57
N GLU A 94 -8.78 11.49 12.72
CA GLU A 94 -9.43 12.72 13.16
C GLU A 94 -10.48 13.21 12.14
N LEU A 95 -10.15 13.18 10.84
CA LEU A 95 -11.11 13.52 9.78
C LEU A 95 -12.31 12.57 9.79
N TYR A 96 -12.09 11.28 10.06
CA TYR A 96 -13.16 10.28 10.14
C TYR A 96 -14.10 10.55 11.32
N ASP A 97 -13.54 10.87 12.48
CA ASP A 97 -14.32 11.25 13.67
C ASP A 97 -15.18 12.50 13.42
N LYS A 98 -14.63 13.47 12.68
CA LYS A 98 -15.32 14.70 12.27
C LYS A 98 -16.30 14.51 11.10
N ASN A 99 -16.53 13.28 10.63
CA ASN A 99 -17.38 12.95 9.47
C ASN A 99 -16.95 13.64 8.16
N GLN A 100 -15.66 13.87 7.96
CA GLN A 100 -15.10 14.50 6.76
C GLN A 100 -14.58 13.44 5.76
N GLU A 101 -15.43 12.48 5.40
CA GLU A 101 -15.05 11.36 4.51
C GLU A 101 -14.59 11.82 3.11
N GLU A 102 -15.12 12.94 2.61
CA GLU A 102 -14.69 13.54 1.34
C GLU A 102 -13.22 13.98 1.40
N ASN A 103 -12.80 14.62 2.50
CA ASN A 103 -11.41 15.05 2.70
C ASN A 103 -10.47 13.83 2.78
N ILE A 104 -10.91 12.74 3.40
CA ILE A 104 -10.16 11.48 3.45
C ILE A 104 -9.99 10.91 2.04
N THR A 105 -11.08 10.88 1.26
CA THR A 105 -11.09 10.39 -0.11
C THR A 105 -10.12 11.19 -0.99
N ASN A 106 -10.16 12.51 -0.90
CA ASN A 106 -9.31 13.42 -1.65
C ASN A 106 -7.83 13.25 -1.27
N LEU A 107 -7.53 13.18 0.03
CA LEU A 107 -6.17 12.97 0.53
C LEU A 107 -5.58 11.64 0.04
N ILE A 108 -6.34 10.55 0.16
CA ILE A 108 -5.89 9.22 -0.31
C ILE A 108 -5.72 9.23 -1.83
N SER A 109 -6.64 9.85 -2.57
CA SER A 109 -6.56 10.00 -4.02
C SER A 109 -5.29 10.74 -4.43
N GLU A 110 -4.96 11.83 -3.75
CA GLU A 110 -3.78 12.64 -4.01
C GLU A 110 -2.49 11.84 -3.77
N ILE A 111 -2.39 11.16 -2.62
CA ILE A 111 -1.23 10.32 -2.28
C ILE A 111 -1.03 9.22 -3.33
N ILE A 112 -2.11 8.61 -3.83
CA ILE A 112 -2.01 7.50 -4.79
C ILE A 112 -1.73 8.00 -6.21
N HIS A 113 -2.49 8.98 -6.71
CA HIS A 113 -2.44 9.41 -8.10
C HIS A 113 -1.40 10.50 -8.37
N VAL A 114 -1.33 11.54 -7.53
CA VAL A 114 -0.47 12.70 -7.78
C VAL A 114 0.99 12.35 -7.51
N LYS A 115 1.25 11.62 -6.42
CA LYS A 115 2.62 11.15 -6.11
C LYS A 115 3.02 9.89 -6.89
N LYS A 116 2.11 9.30 -7.68
CA LYS A 116 2.31 8.04 -8.42
C LYS A 116 2.91 6.93 -7.54
N THR A 117 2.49 6.88 -6.28
CA THR A 117 3.07 5.98 -5.28
C THR A 117 2.92 4.52 -5.69
N PHE A 118 1.85 4.20 -6.45
CA PHE A 118 1.60 2.85 -6.96
C PHE A 118 1.14 2.87 -8.42
N ASN A 119 1.43 1.79 -9.14
CA ASN A 119 0.92 1.61 -10.50
C ASN A 119 -0.52 1.09 -10.47
N THR A 120 -1.47 2.03 -10.49
CA THR A 120 -2.92 1.80 -10.43
C THR A 120 -3.50 1.11 -11.68
N ASN A 121 -2.70 0.96 -12.74
CA ASN A 121 -3.07 0.16 -13.92
C ASN A 121 -2.89 -1.34 -13.67
N ILE A 122 -2.04 -1.73 -12.71
CA ILE A 122 -1.73 -3.13 -12.41
C ILE A 122 -2.40 -3.57 -11.11
N TYR A 123 -2.50 -2.65 -10.13
CA TYR A 123 -2.98 -2.96 -8.80
C TYR A 123 -4.23 -2.15 -8.45
N GLY A 124 -5.19 -2.83 -7.84
CA GLY A 124 -6.34 -2.22 -7.16
C GLY A 124 -6.00 -1.94 -5.70
N ILE A 125 -6.55 -0.86 -5.15
CA ILE A 125 -6.38 -0.47 -3.74
C ILE A 125 -7.74 -0.02 -3.19
N GLN A 126 -8.11 -0.55 -2.04
CA GLN A 126 -9.31 -0.15 -1.30
C GLN A 126 -8.91 0.20 0.13
N PHE A 127 -9.40 1.34 0.61
CA PHE A 127 -9.18 1.82 1.98
C PHE A 127 -10.51 1.80 2.74
N LEU A 128 -10.52 1.17 3.91
CA LEU A 128 -11.68 1.08 4.76
C LEU A 128 -11.35 1.53 6.19
N ILE A 129 -12.35 2.10 6.85
CA ILE A 129 -12.32 2.46 8.27
C ILE A 129 -13.56 1.83 8.92
N ASP A 130 -13.37 0.97 9.91
CA ASP A 130 -14.43 0.16 10.55
C ASP A 130 -15.30 -0.61 9.54
N GLY A 131 -14.66 -1.11 8.48
CA GLY A 131 -15.33 -1.84 7.40
C GLY A 131 -16.13 -0.96 6.44
N ARG A 132 -16.21 0.36 6.66
CA ARG A 132 -16.78 1.31 5.72
C ARG A 132 -15.73 1.71 4.69
N LYS A 133 -16.09 1.61 3.41
CA LYS A 133 -15.23 1.98 2.29
C LYS A 133 -15.16 3.50 2.18
N VAL A 134 -13.97 4.07 2.37
CA VAL A 134 -13.72 5.51 2.19
C VAL A 134 -12.93 5.80 0.91
N TYR A 135 -12.22 4.82 0.35
CA TYR A 135 -11.56 4.99 -0.94
C TYR A 135 -11.48 3.67 -1.71
N ASN A 136 -11.57 3.74 -3.04
CA ASN A 136 -11.50 2.58 -3.91
C ASN A 136 -10.98 2.93 -5.31
N ILE A 137 -9.90 2.25 -5.71
CA ILE A 137 -9.39 2.20 -7.08
C ILE A 137 -9.66 0.79 -7.60
N SER A 138 -10.24 0.68 -8.80
CA SER A 138 -10.73 -0.55 -9.46
C SER A 138 -12.13 -1.00 -9.02
N ASP A 139 -12.83 -1.71 -9.91
CA ASP A 139 -14.17 -2.22 -9.67
C ASP A 139 -14.14 -3.35 -8.62
N GLU A 140 -15.15 -3.38 -7.76
CA GLU A 140 -15.25 -4.40 -6.69
C GLU A 140 -15.33 -5.82 -7.26
N GLU A 141 -15.90 -5.97 -8.46
CA GLU A 141 -15.97 -7.26 -9.14
C GLU A 141 -14.58 -7.79 -9.54
N GLU A 142 -13.63 -6.90 -9.91
CA GLU A 142 -12.24 -7.28 -10.16
C GLU A 142 -11.55 -7.73 -8.86
N MET A 143 -11.85 -7.06 -7.75
CA MET A 143 -11.32 -7.40 -6.43
C MET A 143 -11.76 -8.80 -6.00
N GLU A 144 -13.05 -9.10 -6.08
CA GLU A 144 -13.62 -10.39 -5.65
C GLU A 144 -13.09 -11.57 -6.48
N LYS A 145 -12.81 -11.34 -7.76
CA LYS A 145 -12.22 -12.35 -8.66
C LYS A 145 -10.71 -12.49 -8.51
N SER A 146 -10.05 -11.56 -7.82
CA SER A 146 -8.59 -11.57 -7.69
C SER A 146 -8.12 -12.67 -6.76
N LYS A 147 -7.25 -13.55 -7.27
CA LYS A 147 -6.61 -14.62 -6.48
C LYS A 147 -5.58 -14.09 -5.47
N ASN A 148 -5.18 -12.82 -5.60
CA ASN A 148 -4.09 -12.21 -4.85
C ASN A 148 -4.58 -11.00 -4.04
N LEU A 149 -5.78 -11.08 -3.46
CA LEU A 149 -6.27 -10.06 -2.53
C LEU A 149 -5.50 -10.15 -1.20
N ILE A 150 -4.77 -9.09 -0.87
CA ILE A 150 -4.09 -8.95 0.42
C ILE A 150 -4.78 -7.83 1.20
N SER A 151 -5.09 -8.12 2.47
CA SER A 151 -5.63 -7.16 3.42
C SER A 151 -4.66 -6.96 4.58
N ILE A 152 -4.40 -5.70 4.93
CA ILE A 152 -3.63 -5.32 6.11
C ILE A 152 -4.52 -4.42 6.98
N LYS A 153 -4.58 -4.74 8.27
CA LYS A 153 -5.39 -4.03 9.26
C LYS A 153 -4.52 -3.46 10.36
N LYS A 154 -4.88 -2.28 10.87
CA LYS A 154 -4.30 -1.71 12.09
C LYS A 154 -5.37 -0.96 12.86
N ILE A 155 -5.24 -0.99 14.18
CA ILE A 155 -6.05 -0.15 15.07
C ILE A 155 -5.38 1.22 15.17
N ILE A 156 -6.18 2.27 15.01
CA ILE A 156 -5.76 3.65 15.18
C ILE A 156 -6.64 4.30 16.24
N TYR A 157 -6.05 5.25 16.96
CA TYR A 157 -6.70 6.06 17.97
C TYR A 157 -5.88 7.33 18.14
N GLY A 158 -6.50 8.36 18.67
CA GLY A 158 -5.80 9.61 18.91
C GLY A 158 -6.64 10.54 19.76
N TYR A 159 -6.23 11.80 19.73
CA TYR A 159 -6.92 12.88 20.42
C TYR A 159 -7.02 14.08 19.49
N TRP A 160 -7.72 15.13 19.90
CA TRP A 160 -7.58 16.49 19.39
C TRP A 160 -7.67 17.45 20.56
N GLU A 161 -7.04 18.60 20.43
CA GLU A 161 -7.10 19.65 21.45
C GLU A 161 -8.32 20.53 21.24
N ILE A 162 -8.94 20.93 22.35
CA ILE A 162 -10.01 21.94 22.40
C ILE A 162 -9.43 23.16 23.12
N PRO A 163 -8.77 24.09 22.38
CA PRO A 163 -7.97 25.17 22.98
C PRO A 163 -8.79 26.09 23.88
N GLU A 164 -10.07 26.28 23.56
CA GLU A 164 -11.01 27.16 24.27
C GLU A 164 -11.26 26.73 25.72
N VAL A 165 -11.13 25.43 26.02
CA VAL A 165 -11.47 24.84 27.32
C VAL A 165 -10.28 24.14 27.97
N GLY A 166 -9.13 24.07 27.30
CA GLY A 166 -7.94 23.35 27.77
C GLY A 166 -8.16 21.83 27.90
N ASN A 167 -9.13 21.28 27.17
CA ASN A 167 -9.51 19.87 27.23
C ASN A 167 -9.09 19.12 25.96
N TYR A 168 -9.02 17.80 26.08
CA TYR A 168 -8.71 16.88 24.98
C TYR A 168 -9.95 16.06 24.65
N GLY A 169 -10.32 16.01 23.37
CA GLY A 169 -11.24 14.99 22.85
C GLY A 169 -10.44 13.77 22.40
N PHE A 170 -11.00 12.58 22.55
CA PHE A 170 -10.37 11.32 22.13
C PHE A 170 -11.24 10.64 21.08
N TRP A 171 -10.60 9.96 20.15
CA TRP A 171 -11.28 9.21 19.09
C TRP A 171 -10.69 7.83 18.88
N GLY A 172 -11.51 6.99 18.26
CA GLY A 172 -11.24 5.58 18.12
C GLY A 172 -11.54 4.79 19.41
N PRO A 173 -11.10 3.52 19.46
CA PRO A 173 -10.29 2.84 18.45
C PRO A 173 -11.05 2.59 17.15
N TYR A 174 -10.43 2.89 16.01
CA TYR A 174 -10.93 2.57 14.68
C TYR A 174 -10.03 1.52 14.02
N ILE A 175 -10.62 0.61 13.24
CA ILE A 175 -9.89 -0.39 12.45
C ILE A 175 -9.73 0.16 11.03
N VAL A 176 -8.50 0.55 10.69
CA VAL A 176 -8.13 0.87 9.31
C VAL A 176 -7.73 -0.39 8.60
N GLU A 177 -8.29 -0.60 7.41
CA GLU A 177 -7.98 -1.71 6.52
C GLU A 177 -7.55 -1.18 5.15
N VAL A 178 -6.38 -1.64 4.69
CA VAL A 178 -5.91 -1.46 3.31
C VAL A 178 -5.99 -2.80 2.61
N ARG A 179 -6.80 -2.89 1.56
CA ARG A 179 -6.81 -4.03 0.65
C ARG A 179 -6.08 -3.65 -0.61
N ALA A 180 -5.19 -4.51 -1.09
CA ALA A 180 -4.62 -4.40 -2.41
C ALA A 180 -4.79 -5.73 -3.15
N TRP A 181 -5.01 -5.64 -4.45
CA TRP A 181 -5.12 -6.80 -5.33
C TRP A 181 -4.50 -6.50 -6.68
N LYS A 182 -4.21 -7.55 -7.45
CA LYS A 182 -3.86 -7.38 -8.85
C LYS A 182 -5.13 -7.34 -9.69
N ARG A 183 -5.21 -6.35 -10.58
CA ARG A 183 -6.26 -6.22 -11.59
C ARG A 183 -6.00 -7.19 -12.74
#